data_AF-A0A5J4WHK9-F1
#
_entry.id   AF-A0A5J4WHK9-F1
#
_cell.length_a   1.000
_cell.length_b   1.000
_cell.length_c   1.000
_cell.angle_alpha   90.00
_cell.angle_beta   90.00
_cell.angle_gamma   90.00
#
_symmetry.space_group_name_H-M   'P 1'
#
loop_
_entity.id
_entity.type
_entity.pdbx_description
1 polymer ?
#
loop_
_entity_poly.entity_id
_entity_poly.type
_entity_poly.pdbx_seq_one_letter_code
_entity_poly.pdbx_strand_id
1 'polypeptide(L)'
;MLKIVLFTVLSFVQAEDQLLYNPQKVDANGVVEFKYADYTTETGFQKTVKFSSYLPLKENVNTSSESFNAISSDNFASLKTTIPLTQAEYDCGETHQSRFQLLYGLYGYAAKFYENADIAPSITGLIKAGPNLFHYTGVPTEKQGTQGFIDVDISQQCNKEITQVGGFSQLFYGLDSFGVVDSGCIPNNDIPSGLTQCADGSAIKSYLKGYTIGDFSNGNVDTVKNALLKFGPVWHNDDGLYVGWEKIDGVDNWITIQEREDDEEQEYYKSLYYQLNVPIGTKSTYAGRVVFFSDPYYGCTKITAETPEETCPCPSDKTELNDDPRHTKGGICAAGTTRITLKVIATVLLLPVFTLFI
;
A
#
# COMPACT_ATOMS: atom_id res chain seq x y z
N MET A 1 -15.17 -26.52 -16.52
CA MET A 1 -14.84 -25.40 -17.41
C MET A 1 -15.33 -24.11 -16.78
N LEU A 2 -14.55 -23.55 -15.87
CA LEU A 2 -14.83 -22.25 -15.27
C LEU A 2 -14.14 -21.20 -16.16
N LYS A 3 -14.93 -20.39 -16.85
CA LYS A 3 -14.40 -19.29 -17.65
C LYS A 3 -13.85 -18.25 -16.68
N ILE A 4 -12.53 -18.15 -16.61
CA ILE A 4 -11.82 -17.03 -15.99
C ILE A 4 -12.44 -15.75 -16.56
N VAL A 5 -12.93 -14.90 -15.66
CA VAL A 5 -13.54 -13.63 -16.01
C VAL A 5 -12.45 -12.71 -16.52
N LEU A 6 -12.27 -12.72 -17.84
CA LEU A 6 -11.65 -11.60 -18.53
C LEU A 6 -12.70 -10.48 -18.51
N PHE A 7 -12.59 -9.57 -17.55
CA PHE A 7 -13.21 -8.26 -17.74
C PHE A 7 -12.66 -7.75 -19.07
N THR A 8 -13.54 -7.50 -20.05
CA THR A 8 -13.19 -6.58 -21.13
C THR A 8 -12.99 -5.22 -20.47
N VAL A 9 -11.76 -4.98 -20.04
CA VAL A 9 -11.29 -3.71 -19.52
C VAL A 9 -11.46 -2.74 -20.70
N LEU A 10 -12.54 -1.95 -20.67
CA LEU A 10 -12.42 -0.60 -21.23
C LEU A 10 -11.19 -0.04 -20.55
N SER A 11 -10.12 0.16 -21.31
CA SER A 11 -8.80 0.54 -20.82
C SER A 11 -8.94 1.87 -20.09
N PHE A 12 -9.22 1.78 -18.78
CA PHE A 12 -9.17 2.91 -17.88
C PHE A 12 -7.70 3.31 -17.86
N VAL A 13 -7.40 4.43 -18.52
CA VAL A 13 -6.07 5.03 -18.44
C VAL A 13 -6.02 5.72 -17.09
N GLN A 14 -5.61 4.98 -16.06
CA GLN A 14 -5.28 5.55 -14.77
C GLN A 14 -4.15 6.55 -14.97
N ALA A 15 -4.31 7.74 -14.39
CA ALA A 15 -3.28 8.76 -14.45
C ALA A 15 -2.05 8.34 -13.62
N GLU A 16 -0.85 8.76 -14.03
CA GLU A 16 0.42 8.35 -13.40
C GLU A 16 0.54 8.71 -11.90
N ASP A 17 -0.29 9.64 -11.41
CA ASP A 17 -0.35 10.13 -10.02
C ASP A 17 -1.64 9.67 -9.31
N GLN A 18 -2.08 8.43 -9.52
CA GLN A 18 -3.28 7.90 -8.85
C GLN A 18 -3.04 6.52 -8.24
N LEU A 19 -3.52 6.33 -7.01
CA LEU A 19 -3.74 5.02 -6.39
C LEU A 19 -5.22 4.68 -6.45
N LEU A 20 -5.54 3.51 -6.96
CA LEU A 20 -6.87 2.92 -6.99
C LEU A 20 -7.00 1.93 -5.83
N TYR A 21 -8.05 2.02 -5.02
CA TYR A 21 -8.24 1.17 -3.85
C TYR A 21 -9.71 0.86 -3.58
N ASN A 22 -9.96 -0.21 -2.81
CA ASN A 22 -11.30 -0.56 -2.34
C ASN A 22 -11.61 0.17 -1.02
N PRO A 23 -12.57 1.11 -0.99
CA PRO A 23 -12.91 1.85 0.23
C PRO A 23 -13.90 1.12 1.16
N GLN A 24 -14.52 0.04 0.70
CA GLN A 24 -15.53 -0.68 1.48
C GLN A 24 -14.90 -1.30 2.73
N LYS A 25 -15.73 -1.60 3.72
CA LYS A 25 -15.30 -2.09 5.03
C LYS A 25 -16.04 -3.37 5.37
N VAL A 26 -15.36 -4.26 6.08
CA VAL A 26 -15.96 -5.47 6.64
C VAL A 26 -16.74 -5.08 7.89
N ASP A 27 -18.01 -5.50 7.97
CA ASP A 27 -18.82 -5.30 9.17
C ASP A 27 -18.54 -6.37 10.24
N ALA A 28 -19.23 -6.27 11.39
CA ALA A 28 -19.06 -7.21 12.49
C ALA A 28 -19.48 -8.66 12.18
N ASN A 29 -20.24 -8.89 11.10
CA ASN A 29 -20.68 -10.20 10.65
C ASN A 29 -19.79 -10.79 9.55
N GLY A 30 -18.75 -10.06 9.12
CA GLY A 30 -17.89 -10.46 8.00
C GLY A 30 -18.44 -10.05 6.63
N VAL A 31 -19.45 -9.18 6.56
CA VAL A 31 -20.06 -8.76 5.30
C VAL A 31 -19.41 -7.47 4.80
N VAL A 32 -19.11 -7.42 3.51
CA VAL A 32 -18.78 -6.18 2.81
C VAL A 32 -19.95 -5.80 1.91
N GLU A 33 -20.54 -4.64 2.18
CA GLU A 33 -21.65 -4.11 1.40
C GLU A 33 -21.14 -3.26 0.23
N PHE A 34 -21.59 -3.60 -0.98
CA PHE A 34 -21.38 -2.84 -2.21
C PHE A 34 -22.70 -2.18 -2.63
N LYS A 35 -22.83 -0.88 -2.37
CA LYS A 35 -24.02 -0.10 -2.75
C LYS A 35 -23.91 0.30 -4.21
N TYR A 36 -24.89 -0.07 -5.03
CA TYR A 36 -24.89 0.29 -6.45
C TYR A 36 -24.79 1.81 -6.69
N ALA A 37 -25.26 2.63 -5.76
CA ALA A 37 -25.11 4.08 -5.82
C ALA A 37 -23.64 4.56 -5.85
N ASP A 38 -22.72 3.76 -5.33
CA ASP A 38 -21.27 4.05 -5.32
C ASP A 38 -20.56 3.49 -6.56
N TYR A 39 -21.26 2.74 -7.42
CA TYR A 39 -20.70 2.14 -8.63
C TYR A 39 -20.54 3.17 -9.75
N THR A 40 -19.38 3.17 -10.39
CA THR A 40 -19.15 3.89 -11.65
C THR A 40 -18.69 2.93 -12.74
N THR A 41 -18.93 3.28 -14.01
CA THR A 41 -18.42 2.49 -15.14
C THR A 41 -16.90 2.61 -15.33
N GLU A 42 -16.27 3.61 -14.72
CA GLU A 42 -14.84 3.89 -14.88
C GLU A 42 -14.01 3.14 -13.84
N THR A 43 -14.42 3.16 -12.58
CA THR A 43 -13.66 2.59 -11.46
C THR A 43 -14.37 1.44 -10.75
N GLY A 44 -15.57 1.06 -11.21
CA GLY A 44 -16.41 0.12 -10.48
C GLY A 44 -16.75 0.65 -9.10
N PHE A 45 -16.39 -0.10 -8.06
CA PHE A 45 -16.55 0.30 -6.65
C PHE A 45 -15.29 0.89 -6.02
N GLN A 46 -14.20 0.99 -6.78
CA GLN A 46 -12.93 1.52 -6.31
C GLN A 46 -12.94 3.05 -6.29
N LYS A 47 -12.13 3.61 -5.40
CA LYS A 47 -11.85 5.05 -5.32
C LYS A 47 -10.42 5.34 -5.70
N THR A 48 -10.18 6.58 -6.12
CA THR A 48 -8.84 7.07 -6.43
C THR A 48 -8.38 8.11 -5.40
N VAL A 49 -7.10 8.08 -5.07
CA VAL A 49 -6.37 9.16 -4.37
C VAL A 49 -5.11 9.48 -5.14
N LYS A 50 -4.53 10.67 -4.95
CA LYS A 50 -3.30 11.07 -5.64
C LYS A 50 -2.06 10.78 -4.80
N PHE A 51 -0.94 10.42 -5.41
CA PHE A 51 0.34 10.32 -4.67
C PHE A 51 0.74 11.69 -4.14
N SER A 52 0.47 12.75 -4.91
CA SER A 52 0.73 14.13 -4.51
C SER A 52 0.00 14.56 -3.24
N SER A 53 -1.06 13.86 -2.82
CA SER A 53 -1.76 14.10 -1.55
C SER A 53 -1.05 13.55 -0.31
N TYR A 54 -0.02 12.73 -0.49
CA TYR A 54 0.77 12.15 0.60
C TYR A 54 2.15 12.78 0.65
N LEU A 55 2.76 12.83 1.82
CA LEU A 55 4.15 13.26 1.95
C LEU A 55 5.13 12.10 1.94
N PRO A 56 6.39 12.35 1.52
CA PRO A 56 7.47 11.41 1.77
C PRO A 56 7.60 11.11 3.26
N LEU A 57 7.80 9.84 3.60
CA LEU A 57 7.96 9.38 4.99
C LEU A 57 9.39 9.52 5.50
N LYS A 58 10.36 9.73 4.60
CA LYS A 58 11.75 10.04 4.96
C LYS A 58 12.12 11.45 4.48
N GLU A 59 12.62 12.26 5.39
CA GLU A 59 13.15 13.58 5.09
C GLU A 59 14.47 13.50 4.30
N ASN A 60 14.77 14.54 3.52
CA ASN A 60 16.05 14.73 2.81
C ASN A 60 16.38 13.71 1.70
N VAL A 61 15.41 12.91 1.25
CA VAL A 61 15.54 12.01 0.08
C VAL A 61 14.45 12.33 -0.93
N ASN A 62 14.80 12.35 -2.22
CA ASN A 62 13.86 12.57 -3.31
C ASN A 62 14.18 11.63 -4.50
N THR A 63 13.40 11.68 -5.57
CA THR A 63 13.56 10.77 -6.72
C THR A 63 14.90 10.91 -7.45
N SER A 64 15.59 12.04 -7.30
CA SER A 64 16.93 12.30 -7.86
C SER A 64 18.08 11.87 -6.94
N SER A 65 17.80 11.44 -5.70
CA SER A 65 18.82 10.90 -4.80
C SER A 65 19.47 9.65 -5.39
N GLU A 66 20.78 9.49 -5.17
CA GLU A 66 21.55 8.35 -5.71
C GLU A 66 21.11 7.01 -5.15
N SER A 67 20.57 7.00 -3.93
CA SER A 67 20.00 5.80 -3.33
C SER A 67 18.88 6.12 -2.36
N PHE A 68 18.04 5.11 -2.16
CA PHE A 68 17.04 5.04 -1.11
C PHE A 68 16.83 3.58 -0.76
N ASN A 69 16.71 3.28 0.52
CA ASN A 69 16.38 1.95 0.98
C ASN A 69 15.32 1.99 2.08
N ALA A 70 14.19 1.31 1.83
CA ALA A 70 13.12 1.08 2.80
C ALA A 70 13.50 -0.04 3.77
N ILE A 71 14.22 -1.07 3.31
CA ILE A 71 14.58 -2.28 4.06
C ILE A 71 16.08 -2.52 3.96
N SER A 72 16.80 -2.31 5.06
CA SER A 72 18.26 -2.49 5.09
C SER A 72 18.67 -3.88 4.59
N SER A 73 19.73 -3.94 3.78
CA SER A 73 20.40 -5.18 3.43
C SER A 73 21.07 -5.83 4.65
N ASP A 74 21.45 -5.01 5.64
CA ASP A 74 22.03 -5.50 6.89
C ASP A 74 21.01 -6.36 7.62
N ASN A 75 21.37 -7.62 7.87
CA ASN A 75 20.52 -8.61 8.53
C ASN A 75 19.21 -8.93 7.78
N PHE A 76 19.13 -8.65 6.47
CA PHE A 76 17.95 -8.96 5.66
C PHE A 76 17.55 -10.45 5.77
N ALA A 77 18.54 -11.34 5.71
CA ALA A 77 18.36 -12.80 5.80
C ALA A 77 17.80 -13.28 7.14
N SER A 78 17.90 -12.47 8.21
CA SER A 78 17.39 -12.84 9.54
C SER A 78 16.05 -12.19 9.90
N LEU A 79 15.52 -11.30 9.04
CA LEU A 79 14.17 -10.77 9.22
C LEU A 79 13.15 -11.92 9.17
N LYS A 80 12.19 -11.90 10.09
CA LYS A 80 11.17 -12.95 10.16
C LYS A 80 10.35 -13.10 8.89
N THR A 81 10.13 -12.00 8.15
CA THR A 81 9.46 -12.02 6.85
C THR A 81 10.25 -12.80 5.79
N THR A 82 11.58 -12.81 5.88
CA THR A 82 12.49 -13.45 4.93
C THR A 82 12.58 -14.97 5.14
N ILE A 83 12.45 -15.42 6.39
CA ILE A 83 12.55 -16.83 6.76
C ILE A 83 11.55 -17.68 5.95
N PRO A 84 11.97 -18.84 5.39
CA PRO A 84 11.08 -19.75 4.66
C PRO A 84 9.89 -20.23 5.49
N LEU A 85 8.83 -20.62 4.80
CA LEU A 85 7.67 -21.24 5.44
C LEU A 85 8.05 -22.62 5.98
N THR A 86 7.45 -23.00 7.10
CA THR A 86 7.42 -24.41 7.51
C THR A 86 6.54 -25.22 6.56
N GLN A 87 6.71 -26.54 6.52
CA GLN A 87 5.85 -27.42 5.71
C GLN A 87 4.36 -27.24 6.00
N ALA A 88 3.98 -27.05 7.28
CA ALA A 88 2.58 -26.86 7.67
C ALA A 88 2.01 -25.51 7.17
N GLU A 89 2.82 -24.45 7.18
CA GLU A 89 2.43 -23.16 6.64
C GLU A 89 2.36 -23.20 5.10
N TYR A 90 3.28 -23.91 4.46
CA TYR A 90 3.24 -24.15 3.02
C TYR A 90 2.00 -24.96 2.61
N ASP A 91 1.59 -25.93 3.44
CA ASP A 91 0.39 -26.73 3.21
C ASP A 91 -0.90 -25.92 3.32
N CYS A 92 -0.90 -24.81 4.06
CA CYS A 92 -1.96 -23.81 3.97
C CYS A 92 -1.82 -23.02 2.66
N GLY A 93 -2.62 -23.41 1.66
CA GLY A 93 -2.53 -22.87 0.30
C GLY A 93 -2.59 -21.34 0.23
N GLU A 94 -3.39 -20.69 1.07
CA GLU A 94 -3.51 -19.22 1.08
C GLU A 94 -2.24 -18.52 1.60
N THR A 95 -1.59 -19.09 2.63
CA THR A 95 -0.30 -18.58 3.14
C THR A 95 0.78 -18.73 2.08
N HIS A 96 0.90 -19.93 1.51
CA HIS A 96 1.86 -20.21 0.45
C HIS A 96 1.66 -19.28 -0.76
N GLN A 97 0.43 -19.16 -1.27
CA GLN A 97 0.13 -18.26 -2.38
C GLN A 97 0.47 -16.80 -2.06
N SER A 98 0.23 -16.36 -0.82
CA SER A 98 0.61 -15.02 -0.39
C SER A 98 2.11 -14.78 -0.38
N ARG A 99 2.89 -15.79 0.00
CA ARG A 99 4.35 -15.72 -0.09
C ARG A 99 4.82 -15.70 -1.54
N PHE A 100 4.29 -16.60 -2.37
CA PHE A 100 4.62 -16.72 -3.79
C PHE A 100 4.33 -15.44 -4.57
N GLN A 101 3.18 -14.82 -4.30
CA GLN A 101 2.82 -13.55 -4.92
C GLN A 101 3.43 -12.33 -4.19
N LEU A 102 4.35 -12.53 -3.23
CA LEU A 102 5.02 -11.48 -2.46
C LEU A 102 4.08 -10.54 -1.67
N LEU A 103 2.81 -10.87 -1.49
CA LEU A 103 1.93 -10.12 -0.59
C LEU A 103 2.31 -10.33 0.88
N TYR A 104 2.76 -11.54 1.22
CA TYR A 104 3.39 -11.84 2.51
C TYR A 104 4.58 -10.90 2.76
N GLY A 105 5.49 -10.81 1.78
CA GLY A 105 6.60 -9.86 1.83
C GLY A 105 6.13 -8.42 1.98
N LEU A 106 5.19 -7.99 1.13
CA LEU A 106 4.65 -6.63 1.15
C LEU A 106 4.14 -6.22 2.54
N TYR A 107 3.35 -7.07 3.21
CA TYR A 107 2.84 -6.75 4.56
C TYR A 107 3.93 -6.75 5.63
N GLY A 108 4.84 -7.73 5.62
CA GLY A 108 5.90 -7.86 6.62
C GLY A 108 6.89 -6.70 6.54
N TYR A 109 7.34 -6.38 5.33
CA TYR A 109 8.24 -5.26 5.11
C TYR A 109 7.55 -3.90 5.27
N ALA A 110 6.25 -3.78 4.98
CA ALA A 110 5.50 -2.57 5.34
C ALA A 110 5.45 -2.37 6.86
N ALA A 111 5.20 -3.43 7.65
CA ALA A 111 5.21 -3.33 9.11
C ALA A 111 6.60 -2.93 9.64
N LYS A 112 7.66 -3.45 9.02
CA LYS A 112 9.04 -3.02 9.30
C LYS A 112 9.28 -1.56 8.95
N PHE A 113 8.76 -1.10 7.82
CA PHE A 113 8.97 0.26 7.35
C PHE A 113 8.20 1.31 8.16
N TYR A 114 6.90 1.11 8.40
CA TYR A 114 6.05 2.07 9.11
C TYR A 114 6.23 2.04 10.63
N GLU A 115 6.45 0.86 11.21
CA GLU A 115 6.37 0.65 12.67
C GLU A 115 7.64 0.02 13.26
N ASN A 116 8.69 -0.17 12.45
CA ASN A 116 9.94 -0.86 12.83
C ASN A 116 9.70 -2.28 13.40
N ALA A 117 8.59 -2.91 13.03
CA ALA A 117 8.21 -4.23 13.50
C ALA A 117 8.82 -5.33 12.61
N ASP A 118 9.61 -6.22 13.19
CA ASP A 118 10.10 -7.43 12.51
C ASP A 118 9.13 -8.58 12.80
N ILE A 119 8.28 -8.88 11.83
CA ILE A 119 7.23 -9.90 11.94
C ILE A 119 7.29 -10.90 10.79
N ALA A 120 6.86 -12.13 11.07
CA ALA A 120 6.38 -13.04 10.05
C ALA A 120 4.86 -12.80 9.91
N PRO A 121 4.33 -12.24 8.81
CA PRO A 121 2.90 -11.92 8.69
C PRO A 121 1.99 -13.13 8.86
N SER A 122 0.99 -13.02 9.74
CA SER A 122 -0.11 -13.98 9.83
C SER A 122 -1.15 -13.72 8.73
N ILE A 123 -1.06 -14.48 7.63
CA ILE A 123 -2.01 -14.45 6.52
C ILE A 123 -3.35 -15.05 6.94
N THR A 124 -3.33 -16.13 7.73
CA THR A 124 -4.55 -16.78 8.23
C THR A 124 -5.32 -15.85 9.17
N GLY A 125 -4.63 -15.04 9.98
CA GLY A 125 -5.23 -13.98 10.78
C GLY A 125 -5.93 -12.91 9.93
N LEU A 126 -5.26 -12.44 8.87
CA LEU A 126 -5.85 -11.49 7.91
C LEU A 126 -7.09 -12.06 7.20
N ILE A 127 -7.04 -13.34 6.79
CA ILE A 127 -8.20 -14.01 6.17
C ILE A 127 -9.38 -14.06 7.12
N LYS A 128 -9.13 -14.45 8.39
CA LYS A 128 -10.18 -14.54 9.41
C LYS A 128 -10.80 -13.18 9.73
N ALA A 129 -9.99 -12.12 9.69
CA ALA A 129 -10.43 -10.73 9.89
C ALA A 129 -11.13 -10.13 8.65
N GLY A 130 -10.95 -10.77 7.50
CA GLY A 130 -11.53 -10.36 6.23
C GLY A 130 -13.00 -10.79 6.06
N PRO A 131 -13.55 -10.56 4.87
CA PRO A 131 -14.94 -10.87 4.55
C PRO A 131 -15.21 -12.37 4.46
N ASN A 132 -16.45 -12.75 4.76
CA ASN A 132 -17.05 -14.03 4.41
C ASN A 132 -18.15 -13.89 3.33
N LEU A 133 -18.61 -12.66 3.05
CA LEU A 133 -19.65 -12.37 2.07
C LEU A 133 -19.47 -10.99 1.45
N PHE A 134 -19.58 -10.92 0.12
CA PHE A 134 -19.86 -9.68 -0.60
C PHE A 134 -21.35 -9.59 -0.89
N HIS A 135 -21.97 -8.50 -0.45
CA HIS A 135 -23.40 -8.26 -0.59
C HIS A 135 -23.66 -7.00 -1.41
N TYR A 136 -24.50 -7.09 -2.45
CA TYR A 136 -24.79 -5.96 -3.34
C TYR A 136 -26.19 -5.40 -3.11
N THR A 137 -26.28 -4.11 -2.78
CA THR A 137 -27.56 -3.44 -2.46
C THR A 137 -27.91 -2.33 -3.44
N GLY A 138 -29.22 -2.07 -3.60
CA GLY A 138 -29.72 -1.00 -4.46
C GLY A 138 -29.48 -1.22 -5.97
N VAL A 139 -29.18 -2.45 -6.39
CA VAL A 139 -28.94 -2.80 -7.80
C VAL A 139 -30.25 -2.70 -8.59
N PRO A 140 -30.30 -1.99 -9.73
CA PRO A 140 -31.46 -1.95 -10.62
C PRO A 140 -31.89 -3.35 -11.07
N THR A 141 -33.20 -3.59 -11.19
CA THR A 141 -33.77 -4.91 -11.49
C THR A 141 -33.16 -5.56 -12.73
N GLU A 142 -32.87 -4.76 -13.77
CA GLU A 142 -32.26 -5.23 -15.02
C GLU A 142 -30.79 -5.67 -14.88
N LYS A 143 -30.12 -5.31 -13.77
CA LYS A 143 -28.74 -5.68 -13.45
C LYS A 143 -28.61 -6.70 -12.31
N GLN A 144 -29.68 -6.93 -11.56
CA GLN A 144 -29.66 -7.94 -10.49
C GLN A 144 -29.34 -9.32 -11.07
N GLY A 145 -28.42 -10.04 -10.43
CA GLY A 145 -28.02 -11.36 -10.90
C GLY A 145 -27.08 -11.36 -12.11
N THR A 146 -26.70 -10.19 -12.63
CA THR A 146 -25.73 -10.09 -13.73
C THR A 146 -24.30 -10.17 -13.19
N GLN A 147 -23.37 -10.52 -14.08
CA GLN A 147 -21.95 -10.64 -13.74
C GLN A 147 -21.41 -9.32 -13.18
N GLY A 148 -21.01 -9.33 -11.90
CA GLY A 148 -20.56 -8.15 -11.16
C GLY A 148 -21.55 -7.58 -10.12
N PHE A 149 -22.79 -8.08 -10.07
CA PHE A 149 -23.82 -7.70 -9.08
C PHE A 149 -24.55 -8.93 -8.53
N ILE A 150 -23.76 -9.91 -8.10
CA ILE A 150 -24.22 -11.12 -7.42
C ILE A 150 -23.51 -11.21 -6.08
N ASP A 151 -24.23 -11.65 -5.06
CA ASP A 151 -23.60 -11.94 -3.78
C ASP A 151 -22.57 -13.06 -3.94
N VAL A 152 -21.43 -12.90 -3.27
CA VAL A 152 -20.30 -13.83 -3.38
C VAL A 152 -19.87 -14.25 -1.99
N ASP A 153 -20.02 -15.53 -1.67
CA ASP A 153 -19.41 -16.13 -0.49
C ASP A 153 -17.88 -16.17 -0.67
N ILE A 154 -17.16 -15.71 0.35
CA ILE A 154 -15.70 -15.69 0.39
C ILE A 154 -15.21 -16.82 1.29
N SER A 155 -14.40 -17.72 0.73
CA SER A 155 -13.87 -18.85 1.50
C SER A 155 -12.82 -18.39 2.50
N GLN A 156 -13.03 -18.73 3.78
CA GLN A 156 -12.06 -18.58 4.85
C GLN A 156 -11.47 -19.95 5.22
N GLN A 157 -10.71 -20.54 4.30
CA GLN A 157 -10.11 -21.87 4.47
C GLN A 157 -8.70 -21.92 3.88
N CYS A 158 -7.85 -22.80 4.43
CA CYS A 158 -6.55 -23.14 3.86
C CYS A 158 -6.70 -24.16 2.72
N ASN A 159 -7.17 -23.71 1.54
CA ASN A 159 -7.40 -24.62 0.41
C ASN A 159 -6.23 -24.59 -0.58
N LYS A 160 -5.74 -25.77 -0.99
CA LYS A 160 -4.73 -25.88 -2.08
C LYS A 160 -5.35 -25.71 -3.48
N GLU A 161 -6.64 -25.97 -3.62
CA GLU A 161 -7.37 -25.80 -4.87
C GLU A 161 -8.37 -24.62 -4.78
N ILE A 162 -8.09 -23.56 -5.53
CA ILE A 162 -8.92 -22.36 -5.61
C ILE A 162 -10.16 -22.67 -6.47
N THR A 163 -11.19 -23.25 -5.86
CA THR A 163 -12.50 -23.49 -6.52
C THR A 163 -13.49 -22.35 -6.30
N GLN A 164 -13.17 -21.40 -5.41
CA GLN A 164 -13.97 -20.24 -5.04
C GLN A 164 -13.09 -18.98 -4.95
N VAL A 165 -13.69 -17.79 -4.82
CA VAL A 165 -12.93 -16.57 -4.51
C VAL A 165 -12.33 -16.75 -3.11
N GLY A 166 -11.04 -17.02 -3.04
CA GLY A 166 -10.31 -17.28 -1.80
C GLY A 166 -10.01 -15.99 -1.02
N GLY A 167 -9.94 -16.11 0.31
CA GLY A 167 -9.62 -15.01 1.22
C GLY A 167 -8.29 -14.32 0.91
N PHE A 168 -7.32 -15.01 0.29
CA PHE A 168 -6.05 -14.46 -0.18
C PHE A 168 -6.23 -13.23 -1.07
N SER A 169 -7.21 -13.25 -1.97
CA SER A 169 -7.47 -12.10 -2.86
C SER A 169 -8.04 -10.88 -2.12
N GLN A 170 -8.43 -11.05 -0.86
CA GLN A 170 -9.17 -10.09 -0.04
C GLN A 170 -8.43 -9.69 1.25
N LEU A 171 -7.13 -10.02 1.37
CA LEU A 171 -6.34 -9.77 2.58
C LEU A 171 -6.32 -8.29 3.03
N PHE A 172 -6.46 -7.34 2.11
CA PHE A 172 -6.49 -5.91 2.42
C PHE A 172 -7.68 -5.52 3.31
N TYR A 173 -8.80 -6.26 3.26
CA TYR A 173 -9.92 -6.04 4.18
C TYR A 173 -9.57 -6.43 5.62
N GLY A 174 -8.85 -7.54 5.81
CA GLY A 174 -8.36 -7.94 7.12
C GLY A 174 -7.28 -7.00 7.65
N LEU A 175 -6.43 -6.49 6.75
CA LEU A 175 -5.41 -5.48 7.10
C LEU A 175 -6.08 -4.21 7.64
N ASP A 176 -7.12 -3.75 6.98
CA ASP A 176 -7.85 -2.56 7.38
C ASP A 176 -8.60 -2.75 8.72
N SER A 177 -9.36 -3.84 8.87
CA SER A 177 -10.23 -4.05 10.03
C SER A 177 -9.47 -4.45 11.29
N PHE A 178 -8.41 -5.24 11.15
CA PHE A 178 -7.70 -5.90 12.24
C PHE A 178 -6.21 -5.55 12.29
N GLY A 179 -5.59 -5.35 11.13
CA GLY A 179 -4.14 -5.22 10.97
C GLY A 179 -3.44 -6.57 10.86
N VAL A 180 -2.14 -6.56 10.60
CA VAL A 180 -1.30 -7.75 10.48
C VAL A 180 -0.63 -8.06 11.82
N VAL A 181 -0.53 -9.34 12.17
CA VAL A 181 0.10 -9.81 13.41
C VAL A 181 1.26 -10.76 13.07
N ASP A 182 2.16 -10.98 14.03
CA ASP A 182 3.22 -11.98 13.91
C ASP A 182 2.64 -13.40 13.92
N SER A 183 3.15 -14.29 13.06
CA SER A 183 2.65 -15.67 12.94
C SER A 183 2.97 -16.52 14.16
N GLY A 184 3.94 -16.10 15.00
CA GLY A 184 4.12 -16.68 16.33
C GLY A 184 2.94 -16.43 17.27
N CYS A 185 2.14 -15.38 17.04
CA CYS A 185 0.89 -15.12 17.76
C CYS A 185 -0.30 -15.84 17.11
N ILE A 186 -0.48 -15.71 15.80
CA ILE A 186 -1.52 -16.40 15.02
C ILE A 186 -0.86 -17.25 13.93
N PRO A 187 -0.72 -18.57 14.13
CA PRO A 187 -0.03 -19.45 13.19
C PRO A 187 -0.64 -19.49 11.79
N ASN A 188 0.22 -19.64 10.78
CA ASN A 188 -0.14 -19.67 9.36
C ASN A 188 -0.50 -21.07 8.83
N ASN A 189 -0.65 -22.06 9.72
CA ASN A 189 -0.91 -23.45 9.35
C ASN A 189 -2.41 -23.79 9.26
N ASP A 190 -3.29 -22.96 9.83
CA ASP A 190 -4.75 -23.10 9.72
C ASP A 190 -5.45 -21.74 9.96
N ILE A 191 -6.71 -21.63 9.54
CA ILE A 191 -7.53 -20.46 9.83
C ILE A 191 -7.91 -20.47 11.32
N PRO A 192 -7.59 -19.41 12.08
CA PRO A 192 -7.85 -19.40 13.52
C PRO A 192 -9.35 -19.38 13.81
N SER A 193 -9.74 -20.02 14.92
CA SER A 193 -11.13 -20.02 15.39
C SER A 193 -11.62 -18.64 15.83
N GLY A 194 -10.70 -17.77 16.28
CA GLY A 194 -10.99 -16.40 16.68
C GLY A 194 -9.75 -15.51 16.70
N LEU A 195 -9.96 -14.20 16.91
CA LEU A 195 -8.94 -13.16 16.85
C LEU A 195 -8.87 -12.34 18.15
N THR A 196 -9.14 -12.98 19.30
CA THR A 196 -9.19 -12.29 20.60
C THR A 196 -7.88 -12.36 21.37
N GLN A 197 -7.07 -13.39 21.14
CA GLN A 197 -5.78 -13.61 21.80
C GLN A 197 -4.86 -14.44 20.89
N CYS A 198 -3.57 -14.40 21.18
CA CYS A 198 -2.58 -15.27 20.54
C CYS A 198 -2.80 -16.75 20.92
N ALA A 199 -2.19 -17.66 20.17
CA ALA A 199 -2.27 -19.11 20.42
C ALA A 199 -1.77 -19.51 21.82
N ASP A 200 -0.89 -18.71 22.42
CA ASP A 200 -0.39 -18.89 23.80
C ASP A 200 -1.27 -18.22 24.88
N GLY A 201 -2.37 -17.58 24.49
CA GLY A 201 -3.28 -16.83 25.36
C GLY A 201 -2.86 -15.40 25.66
N SER A 202 -1.74 -14.90 25.10
CA SER A 202 -1.32 -13.52 25.27
C SER A 202 -2.16 -12.54 24.43
N ALA A 203 -2.06 -11.24 24.76
CA ALA A 203 -2.77 -10.20 24.03
C ALA A 203 -2.20 -10.02 22.61
N ILE A 204 -3.09 -9.85 21.64
CA ILE A 204 -2.69 -9.61 20.25
C ILE A 204 -2.07 -8.23 20.11
N LYS A 205 -0.87 -8.19 19.52
CA LYS A 205 -0.26 -6.97 19.02
C LYS A 205 -0.40 -6.93 17.49
N SER A 206 -1.18 -5.97 17.02
CA SER A 206 -1.44 -5.76 15.60
C SER A 206 -0.71 -4.53 15.07
N TYR A 207 -0.31 -4.61 13.80
CA TYR A 207 0.40 -3.58 13.05
C TYR A 207 -0.39 -3.22 11.79
N LEU A 208 -0.21 -2.03 11.25
CA LEU A 208 -0.85 -1.56 10.02
C LEU A 208 -2.38 -1.60 10.06
N LYS A 209 -2.99 -1.54 11.24
CA LYS A 209 -4.45 -1.48 11.37
C LYS A 209 -4.99 -0.21 10.71
N GLY A 210 -6.03 -0.34 9.88
CA GLY A 210 -6.60 0.75 9.09
C GLY A 210 -5.85 1.08 7.79
N TYR A 211 -4.74 0.38 7.51
CA TYR A 211 -4.09 0.45 6.21
C TYR A 211 -4.84 -0.43 5.21
N THR A 212 -4.75 -0.06 3.94
CA THR A 212 -5.29 -0.81 2.81
C THR A 212 -4.24 -0.92 1.71
N ILE A 213 -4.63 -1.51 0.59
CA ILE A 213 -3.82 -1.65 -0.60
C ILE A 213 -4.27 -0.66 -1.67
N GLY A 214 -3.31 0.03 -2.27
CA GLY A 214 -3.51 0.91 -3.42
C GLY A 214 -2.73 0.41 -4.63
N ASP A 215 -3.40 0.35 -5.78
CA ASP A 215 -2.82 -0.05 -7.05
C ASP A 215 -2.59 1.19 -7.93
N PHE A 216 -1.41 1.27 -8.56
CA PHE A 216 -1.13 2.24 -9.61
C PHE A 216 -0.74 1.54 -10.91
N SER A 217 -1.02 2.20 -12.03
CA SER A 217 -0.66 1.73 -13.36
C SER A 217 -0.20 2.90 -14.23
N ASN A 218 0.42 2.59 -15.37
CA ASN A 218 0.99 3.58 -16.30
C ASN A 218 2.06 4.51 -15.69
N GLY A 219 2.64 4.15 -14.55
CA GLY A 219 3.68 4.96 -13.90
C GLY A 219 5.00 4.93 -14.66
N ASN A 220 5.85 5.93 -14.42
CA ASN A 220 7.24 5.92 -14.88
C ASN A 220 8.19 5.61 -13.70
N VAL A 221 9.51 5.69 -13.92
CA VAL A 221 10.50 5.45 -12.86
C VAL A 221 10.30 6.38 -11.66
N ASP A 222 10.00 7.66 -11.89
CA ASP A 222 9.74 8.62 -10.82
C ASP A 222 8.45 8.31 -10.06
N THR A 223 7.43 7.74 -10.73
CA THR A 223 6.23 7.24 -10.05
C THR A 223 6.60 6.16 -9.02
N VAL A 224 7.41 5.17 -9.40
CA VAL A 224 7.83 4.09 -8.50
C VAL A 224 8.73 4.63 -7.37
N LYS A 225 9.67 5.53 -7.67
CA LYS A 225 10.49 6.17 -6.63
C LYS A 225 9.66 7.00 -5.66
N ASN A 226 8.67 7.75 -6.15
CA ASN A 226 7.72 8.48 -5.30
C ASN A 226 6.88 7.52 -4.44
N ALA A 227 6.45 6.39 -4.99
CA ALA A 227 5.75 5.35 -4.25
C ALA A 227 6.61 4.83 -3.09
N LEU A 228 7.88 4.49 -3.36
CA LEU A 228 8.85 4.03 -2.37
C LEU A 228 9.07 5.04 -1.24
N LEU A 229 9.20 6.33 -1.59
CA LEU A 229 9.41 7.40 -0.61
C LEU A 229 8.20 7.65 0.29
N LYS A 230 6.98 7.48 -0.25
CA LYS A 230 5.73 7.85 0.44
C LYS A 230 5.03 6.66 1.12
N PHE A 231 5.23 5.46 0.60
CA PHE A 231 4.47 4.28 1.03
C PHE A 231 5.35 3.08 1.41
N GLY A 232 6.67 3.17 1.21
CA GLY A 232 7.57 2.07 1.50
C GLY A 232 7.58 1.02 0.38
N PRO A 233 7.71 -0.27 0.69
CA PRO A 233 7.81 -1.33 -0.32
C PRO A 233 6.72 -1.27 -1.39
N VAL A 234 7.12 -1.47 -2.66
CA VAL A 234 6.25 -1.43 -3.84
C VAL A 234 6.27 -2.79 -4.51
N TRP A 235 5.14 -3.47 -4.54
CA TRP A 235 5.02 -4.73 -5.25
C TRP A 235 4.84 -4.48 -6.75
N HIS A 236 5.57 -5.21 -7.58
CA HIS A 236 5.56 -5.11 -9.04
C HIS A 236 5.46 -6.51 -9.67
N ASN A 237 4.49 -6.71 -10.57
CA ASN A 237 4.17 -8.00 -11.18
C ASN A 237 5.37 -8.78 -11.73
N ASP A 238 6.28 -8.10 -12.44
CA ASP A 238 7.34 -8.80 -13.19
C ASP A 238 8.68 -8.89 -12.46
N ASP A 239 8.92 -8.02 -11.48
CA ASP A 239 10.28 -7.75 -10.99
C ASP A 239 10.41 -7.99 -9.47
N GLY A 240 9.32 -8.37 -8.80
CA GLY A 240 9.27 -8.67 -7.39
C GLY A 240 8.78 -7.51 -6.53
N LEU A 241 9.32 -7.37 -5.33
CA LEU A 241 8.99 -6.31 -4.39
C LEU A 241 10.13 -5.31 -4.32
N TYR A 242 9.95 -4.14 -4.93
CA TYR A 242 10.92 -3.06 -4.81
C TYR A 242 10.93 -2.52 -3.39
N VAL A 243 12.12 -2.42 -2.80
CA VAL A 243 12.36 -1.83 -1.48
C VAL A 243 13.31 -0.64 -1.54
N GLY A 244 13.80 -0.29 -2.72
CA GLY A 244 14.69 0.84 -2.88
C GLY A 244 15.25 0.98 -4.29
N TRP A 245 16.21 1.88 -4.43
CA TRP A 245 17.06 1.99 -5.59
C TRP A 245 18.46 2.42 -5.16
N GLU A 246 19.44 2.15 -6.01
CA GLU A 246 20.79 2.66 -5.84
C GLU A 246 21.51 2.75 -7.19
N LYS A 247 22.49 3.66 -7.27
CA LYS A 247 23.35 3.80 -8.43
C LYS A 247 24.62 2.98 -8.26
N ILE A 248 24.82 1.99 -9.13
CA ILE A 248 25.99 1.11 -9.16
C ILE A 248 26.70 1.33 -10.49
N ASP A 249 27.98 1.72 -10.44
CA ASP A 249 28.80 2.00 -11.63
C ASP A 249 28.13 2.95 -12.65
N GLY A 250 27.39 3.94 -12.14
CA GLY A 250 26.68 4.93 -12.96
C GLY A 250 25.33 4.47 -13.51
N VAL A 251 24.92 3.24 -13.24
CA VAL A 251 23.62 2.67 -13.65
C VAL A 251 22.67 2.69 -12.46
N ASP A 252 21.47 3.24 -12.64
CA ASP A 252 20.43 3.14 -11.63
C ASP A 252 19.88 1.71 -11.59
N ASN A 253 19.78 1.14 -10.39
CA ASN A 253 19.26 -0.19 -10.14
C ASN A 253 18.10 -0.12 -9.15
N TRP A 254 17.05 -0.91 -9.38
CA TRP A 254 16.10 -1.25 -8.34
C TRP A 254 16.76 -2.17 -7.32
N ILE A 255 16.49 -1.93 -6.04
CA ILE A 255 16.71 -2.90 -4.98
C ILE A 255 15.39 -3.67 -4.85
N THR A 256 15.38 -4.93 -5.27
CA THR A 256 14.17 -5.77 -5.33
C THR A 256 14.32 -7.02 -4.47
N ILE A 257 13.21 -7.45 -3.88
CA ILE A 257 13.09 -8.73 -3.21
C ILE A 257 12.36 -9.69 -4.14
N GLN A 258 13.00 -10.84 -4.40
CA GLN A 258 12.43 -11.91 -5.22
C GLN A 258 12.45 -13.22 -4.45
N GLU A 259 11.44 -14.04 -4.65
CA GLU A 259 11.46 -15.42 -4.20
C GLU A 259 12.22 -16.27 -5.21
N ARG A 260 13.16 -17.09 -4.73
CA ARG A 260 13.85 -18.10 -5.54
C ARG A 260 13.92 -19.42 -4.79
N GLU A 261 13.91 -20.50 -5.55
CA GLU A 261 14.18 -21.84 -5.03
C GLU A 261 15.64 -21.92 -4.57
N ASP A 262 15.89 -22.66 -3.49
CA ASP A 262 17.25 -22.99 -3.09
C ASP A 262 17.75 -24.13 -3.99
N ASP A 263 18.75 -23.86 -4.82
CA ASP A 263 19.28 -24.80 -5.81
C ASP A 263 19.85 -26.09 -5.18
N GLU A 264 20.13 -26.10 -3.86
CA GLU A 264 20.75 -27.23 -3.16
C GLU A 264 19.73 -28.28 -2.65
N GLU A 265 18.45 -27.92 -2.47
CA GLU A 265 17.42 -28.82 -1.97
C GLU A 265 16.14 -28.67 -2.81
N GLN A 266 15.73 -29.72 -3.54
CA GLN A 266 14.50 -29.74 -4.36
C GLN A 266 13.20 -29.74 -3.54
N GLU A 267 13.13 -28.93 -2.48
CA GLU A 267 12.01 -28.78 -1.58
C GLU A 267 11.43 -27.38 -1.76
N TYR A 268 10.41 -27.28 -2.62
CA TYR A 268 9.79 -26.02 -3.05
C TYR A 268 9.27 -25.13 -1.89
N TYR A 269 9.00 -25.68 -0.70
CA TYR A 269 8.61 -24.89 0.48
C TYR A 269 9.76 -24.14 1.16
N LYS A 270 11.02 -24.42 0.78
CA LYS A 270 12.23 -23.75 1.27
C LYS A 270 12.64 -22.54 0.43
N SER A 271 11.75 -22.04 -0.42
CA SER A 271 11.99 -20.84 -1.21
C SER A 271 12.40 -19.64 -0.34
N LEU A 272 13.51 -19.02 -0.73
CA LEU A 272 14.13 -17.92 -0.02
C LEU A 272 13.79 -16.60 -0.70
N TYR A 273 13.60 -15.57 0.12
CA TYR A 273 13.58 -14.20 -0.36
C TYR A 273 15.01 -13.70 -0.48
N TYR A 274 15.37 -13.22 -1.66
CA TYR A 274 16.67 -12.62 -1.95
C TYR A 274 16.51 -11.16 -2.28
N GLN A 275 17.38 -10.33 -1.71
CA GLN A 275 17.52 -8.94 -2.11
C GLN A 275 18.55 -8.84 -3.25
N LEU A 276 18.16 -8.20 -4.33
CA LEU A 276 18.90 -8.16 -5.59
C LEU A 276 18.93 -6.73 -6.14
N ASN A 277 19.99 -6.42 -6.87
CA ASN A 277 20.07 -5.23 -7.69
C ASN A 277 19.72 -5.59 -9.13
N VAL A 278 18.69 -4.93 -9.66
CA VAL A 278 18.25 -5.12 -11.04
C VAL A 278 18.32 -3.77 -11.74
N PRO A 279 19.05 -3.65 -12.88
CA PRO A 279 19.13 -2.41 -13.62
C PRO A 279 17.74 -1.87 -13.95
N ILE A 280 17.52 -0.57 -13.74
CA ILE A 280 16.29 0.10 -14.15
C ILE A 280 16.27 0.12 -15.68
N GLY A 281 15.53 -0.82 -16.26
CA GLY A 281 15.42 -0.97 -17.71
C GLY A 281 14.63 0.17 -18.37
N THR A 282 14.60 0.16 -19.71
CA THR A 282 13.86 1.13 -20.52
C THR A 282 12.36 0.85 -20.60
N LYS A 283 11.78 0.18 -19.58
CA LYS A 283 10.33 -0.09 -19.55
C LYS A 283 9.59 1.24 -19.68
N SER A 284 8.63 1.30 -20.61
CA SER A 284 7.88 2.52 -20.89
C SER A 284 6.86 2.84 -19.81
N THR A 285 6.40 1.82 -19.06
CA THR A 285 5.44 1.97 -17.98
C THR A 285 5.70 0.94 -16.87
N TYR A 286 5.30 1.30 -15.66
CA TYR A 286 5.32 0.50 -14.45
C TYR A 286 3.91 0.44 -13.87
N ALA A 287 3.56 -0.70 -13.29
CA ALA A 287 2.36 -0.88 -12.49
C ALA A 287 2.75 -1.53 -11.18
N GLY A 288 2.09 -1.16 -10.09
CA GLY A 288 2.47 -1.68 -8.80
C GLY A 288 1.43 -1.44 -7.74
N ARG A 289 1.76 -1.96 -6.56
CA ARG A 289 0.88 -2.03 -5.42
C ARG A 289 1.61 -1.59 -4.16
N VAL A 290 0.95 -0.80 -3.33
CA VAL A 290 1.50 -0.27 -2.08
C VAL A 290 0.54 -0.48 -0.92
N VAL A 291 1.10 -0.59 0.28
CA VAL A 291 0.34 -0.50 1.53
C VAL A 291 0.31 0.95 1.96
N PHE A 292 -0.90 1.50 2.13
CA PHE A 292 -1.07 2.91 2.50
C PHE A 292 -2.30 3.11 3.40
N PHE A 293 -2.30 4.20 4.14
CA PHE A 293 -3.47 4.61 4.91
C PHE A 293 -4.38 5.46 4.03
N SER A 294 -5.64 5.04 3.86
CA SER A 294 -6.55 5.67 2.87
C SER A 294 -6.95 7.10 3.19
N ASP A 295 -6.83 7.52 4.45
CA ASP A 295 -6.97 8.91 4.85
C ASP A 295 -5.60 9.61 4.74
N PRO A 296 -5.42 10.54 3.79
CA PRO A 296 -4.17 11.30 3.66
C PRO A 296 -3.87 12.15 4.90
N TYR A 297 -4.85 12.38 5.78
CA TYR A 297 -4.71 13.14 7.02
C TYR A 297 -4.42 12.28 8.25
N TYR A 298 -4.29 10.97 8.12
CA TYR A 298 -3.96 10.12 9.28
C TYR A 298 -2.58 10.45 9.90
N GLY A 299 -1.66 11.00 9.10
CA GLY A 299 -0.39 11.57 9.57
C GLY A 299 -0.56 12.81 10.47
N CYS A 300 -1.74 13.43 10.50
CA CYS A 300 -2.05 14.56 11.37
C CYS A 300 -2.16 14.18 12.87
N THR A 301 -2.09 12.90 13.20
CA THR A 301 -2.19 12.41 14.59
C THR A 301 -0.96 12.72 15.45
N LYS A 302 0.18 13.08 14.84
CA LYS A 302 1.43 13.47 15.52
C LYS A 302 2.01 14.77 14.96
N ILE A 303 1.19 15.79 14.82
CA ILE A 303 1.68 17.12 14.42
C ILE A 303 2.39 17.82 15.58
N THR A 304 3.45 18.54 15.24
CA THR A 304 4.14 19.46 16.14
C THR A 304 3.83 20.89 15.72
N ALA A 305 4.22 21.88 16.53
CA ALA A 305 4.08 23.29 16.18
C ALA A 305 4.82 23.68 14.88
N GLU A 306 5.79 22.87 14.44
CA GLU A 306 6.59 23.11 13.23
C GLU A 306 6.06 22.38 12.00
N THR A 307 5.09 21.47 12.17
CA THR A 307 4.57 20.66 11.07
C THR A 307 3.92 21.56 10.00
N PRO A 308 4.46 21.62 8.76
CA PRO A 308 3.96 22.51 7.71
C PRO A 308 2.46 22.33 7.40
N GLU A 309 1.78 23.38 6.93
CA GLU A 309 0.37 23.28 6.51
C GLU A 309 0.19 22.32 5.32
N GLU A 310 1.19 22.26 4.45
CA GLU A 310 1.27 21.27 3.38
C GLU A 310 1.48 19.82 3.87
N THR A 311 1.91 19.64 5.14
CA THR A 311 2.06 18.33 5.79
C THR A 311 0.80 17.85 6.47
N CYS A 312 0.04 18.76 7.03
CA CYS A 312 -1.28 18.49 7.58
C CYS A 312 -2.06 19.80 7.45
N PRO A 313 -3.12 19.89 6.65
CA PRO A 313 -3.88 21.13 6.55
C PRO A 313 -4.39 21.55 7.93
N CYS A 314 -4.47 22.86 8.13
CA CYS A 314 -5.05 23.39 9.35
C CYS A 314 -6.53 22.98 9.42
N PRO A 315 -7.01 22.46 10.56
CA PRO A 315 -8.40 22.07 10.70
C PRO A 315 -9.32 23.26 10.40
N SER A 316 -10.40 22.98 9.68
CA SER A 316 -11.44 23.98 9.39
C SER A 316 -12.49 24.05 10.49
N ASP A 317 -12.68 22.96 11.24
CA ASP A 317 -13.49 22.97 12.46
C ASP A 317 -12.79 23.75 13.57
N LYS A 318 -13.54 24.63 14.23
CA LYS A 318 -12.99 25.51 15.26
C LYS A 318 -12.50 24.75 16.49
N THR A 319 -13.11 23.62 16.81
CA THR A 319 -12.76 22.79 17.96
C THR A 319 -11.43 22.09 17.69
N GLU A 320 -11.34 21.42 16.54
CA GLU A 320 -10.12 20.74 16.09
C GLU A 320 -8.96 21.73 15.88
N LEU A 321 -9.25 22.94 15.38
CA LEU A 321 -8.25 23.99 15.22
C LEU A 321 -7.69 24.45 16.55
N ASN A 322 -8.50 24.54 17.61
CA ASN A 322 -8.01 24.93 18.95
C ASN A 322 -7.09 23.88 19.58
N ASP A 323 -7.27 22.61 19.21
CA ASP A 323 -6.45 21.50 19.68
C ASP A 323 -5.20 21.27 18.80
N ASP A 324 -5.10 21.94 17.66
CA ASP A 324 -3.93 21.88 16.78
C ASP A 324 -2.73 22.63 17.43
N PRO A 325 -1.58 21.95 17.69
CA PRO A 325 -0.41 22.57 18.32
C PRO A 325 0.22 23.69 17.49
N ARG A 326 -0.18 23.86 16.23
CA ARG A 326 0.24 24.96 15.34
C ARG A 326 -0.69 26.16 15.41
N HIS A 327 -1.84 26.04 16.08
CA HIS A 327 -2.78 27.13 16.32
C HIS A 327 -2.38 27.96 17.56
N THR A 328 -1.11 28.33 17.61
CA THR A 328 -0.58 29.32 18.58
C THR A 328 -0.47 30.69 17.92
N LYS A 329 -0.36 31.77 18.71
CA LYS A 329 -0.20 33.13 18.17
C LYS A 329 1.06 33.22 17.27
N GLY A 330 0.85 33.45 15.96
CA GLY A 330 1.92 33.49 14.96
C GLY A 330 2.35 32.11 14.42
N GLY A 331 1.66 31.05 14.83
CA GLY A 331 1.85 29.69 14.33
C GLY A 331 1.24 29.47 12.94
N ILE A 332 1.57 28.33 12.34
CA ILE A 332 1.22 27.98 10.96
C ILE A 332 -0.30 28.02 10.74
N CYS A 333 -1.08 27.60 11.72
CA CYS A 333 -2.55 27.53 11.63
C CYS A 333 -3.28 28.71 12.28
N ALA A 334 -2.58 29.78 12.65
CA ALA A 334 -3.21 30.96 13.23
C ALA A 334 -4.10 31.67 12.18
N ALA A 335 -5.41 31.65 12.40
CA ALA A 335 -6.40 32.39 11.60
C ALA A 335 -6.09 33.90 11.64
N GLY A 336 -5.26 34.37 10.70
CA GLY A 336 -4.80 35.76 10.69
C GLY A 336 -3.64 36.08 9.74
N THR A 337 -2.91 35.08 9.23
CA THR A 337 -1.89 35.34 8.20
C THR A 337 -2.40 34.98 6.82
N THR A 338 -3.09 35.91 6.18
CA THR A 338 -3.06 36.04 4.72
C THR A 338 -1.59 36.18 4.31
N ARG A 339 -0.91 35.07 4.00
CA ARG A 339 0.36 35.11 3.27
C ARG A 339 0.04 35.51 1.83
N ILE A 340 -0.07 36.83 1.62
CA ILE A 340 0.04 37.43 0.30
C ILE A 340 1.44 37.09 -0.19
N THR A 341 1.56 36.09 -1.06
CA THR A 341 2.79 35.81 -1.80
C THR A 341 3.05 36.99 -2.73
N LEU A 342 3.84 37.97 -2.26
CA LEU A 342 4.28 39.10 -3.06
C LEU A 342 5.25 38.57 -4.14
N LYS A 343 4.73 38.27 -5.34
CA LYS A 343 5.56 38.11 -6.53
C LYS A 343 6.18 39.46 -6.86
N VAL A 344 7.39 39.73 -6.36
CA VAL A 344 8.22 40.83 -6.83
C VAL A 344 8.70 40.47 -8.24
N ILE A 345 7.99 40.97 -9.26
CA ILE A 345 8.50 41.01 -10.63
C ILE A 345 9.57 42.11 -10.64
N ALA A 346 10.84 41.71 -10.62
CA ALA A 346 11.94 42.62 -10.90
C ALA A 346 11.89 43.00 -12.39
N THR A 347 11.28 44.14 -12.68
CA THR A 347 11.29 44.76 -14.00
C THR A 347 12.73 45.24 -14.30
N VAL A 348 13.47 44.50 -15.12
CA VAL A 348 14.69 45.02 -15.75
C VAL A 348 14.26 45.96 -16.88
N LEU A 349 14.20 47.25 -16.55
CA LEU A 349 14.03 48.34 -17.51
C LEU A 349 15.34 48.46 -18.32
N LEU A 350 15.38 47.82 -19.49
CA LEU A 350 16.38 48.12 -20.51
C LEU A 350 16.07 49.49 -21.11
N LEU A 351 16.77 50.53 -20.64
CA LEU A 351 16.88 51.83 -21.29
C LEU A 351 17.83 51.70 -22.50
N PRO A 352 17.39 51.91 -23.74
CA PRO A 352 18.30 52.13 -24.85
C PRO A 352 18.81 53.58 -24.80
N VAL A 353 20.09 53.73 -24.46
CA VAL A 353 20.83 54.98 -24.63
C VAL A 353 21.10 55.16 -26.12
N PHE A 354 20.31 56.04 -26.75
CA PHE A 354 20.68 56.66 -28.03
C PHE A 354 21.85 57.61 -27.78
N THR A 355 23.07 57.16 -28.09
CA THR A 355 24.20 58.07 -28.33
C THR A 355 24.14 58.55 -29.78
N LEU A 356 23.85 59.84 -29.93
CA LEU A 356 24.22 60.65 -31.09
C LEU A 356 25.74 60.59 -31.33
N PHE A 357 26.17 60.24 -32.55
CA PHE A 357 27.37 60.79 -33.16
C PHE A 357 27.23 60.72 -34.70
N ILE A 358 27.14 61.92 -35.29
CA ILE A 358 27.60 62.37 -36.63
C ILE A 358 27.04 61.66 -37.86
#